data_AF-A0AAV9A4K9-F1
#
_entry.id   AF-A0AAV9A4K9-F1
#
_cell.length_a   1.000
_cell.length_b   1.000
_cell.length_c   1.000
_cell.angle_alpha   90.00
_cell.angle_beta   90.00
_cell.angle_gamma   90.00
#
_symmetry.space_group_name_H-M   'P 1'
#
loop_
_entity.id
_entity.type
_entity.pdbx_description
1 polymer ?
#
loop_
_entity_poly.entity_id
_entity_poly.type
_entity_poly.pdbx_seq_one_letter_code
_entity_poly.pdbx_strand_id
1 'polypeptide(L)'
;MNRKPGDWDCRQCQHMNFSRRDSCQKCGGERGDFAFLGGRAGGGSSFGFSGSDVRPGDWYCGGNCGVLNFASRSSCFKCGASKEDSAVGIGAGGFGGGGGGRAGWKSGDWICPRLDCKEHNFASRMECFRCNAPREYGTTV
;
A
#
# COMPACT_ATOMS: atom_id res chain seq x y z
N MET A 1 7.11 33.46 1.19
CA MET A 1 6.54 32.11 0.94
C MET A 1 7.25 31.11 1.85
N ASN A 2 6.52 30.30 2.60
CA ASN A 2 7.08 29.34 3.56
C ASN A 2 7.55 28.07 2.83
N ARG A 3 8.84 28.01 2.47
CA ARG A 3 9.45 26.76 1.94
C ARG A 3 9.52 25.74 3.07
N LYS A 4 8.98 24.55 2.84
CA LYS A 4 9.10 23.40 3.74
C LYS A 4 10.23 22.48 3.27
N PRO A 5 10.89 21.74 4.18
CA PRO A 5 11.81 20.68 3.78
C PRO A 5 11.15 19.72 2.78
N GLY A 6 11.80 19.51 1.64
CA GLY A 6 11.31 18.66 0.55
C GLY A 6 10.54 19.38 -0.56
N ASP A 7 10.20 20.67 -0.41
CA ASP A 7 9.71 21.48 -1.53
C ASP A 7 10.82 21.63 -2.57
N TRP A 8 10.48 21.57 -3.85
CA TRP A 8 11.44 21.48 -4.94
C TRP A 8 11.12 22.47 -6.06
N ASP A 9 12.16 23.07 -6.63
CA ASP A 9 12.03 23.97 -7.76
C ASP A 9 12.14 23.19 -9.07
N CYS A 10 11.18 23.38 -9.99
CA CYS A 10 11.19 22.67 -11.27
C CYS A 10 12.41 23.08 -12.11
N ARG A 11 13.16 22.11 -12.64
CA ARG A 11 14.36 22.41 -13.45
C ARG A 11 14.05 22.99 -14.83
N GLN A 12 12.82 22.80 -15.34
CA GLN A 12 12.41 23.33 -16.64
C GLN A 12 11.89 24.77 -16.58
N CYS A 13 11.15 25.13 -15.52
CA CYS A 13 10.48 26.44 -15.44
C CYS A 13 10.68 27.17 -14.11
N GLN A 14 11.51 26.63 -13.21
CA GLN A 14 11.84 27.17 -11.87
C GLN A 14 10.64 27.44 -10.96
N HIS A 15 9.47 26.89 -11.29
CA HIS A 15 8.31 26.99 -10.42
C HIS A 15 8.52 26.13 -9.18
N MET A 16 8.31 26.71 -8.01
CA MET A 16 8.37 26.00 -6.72
C MET A 16 7.17 25.06 -6.59
N ASN A 17 7.43 23.80 -6.30
CA ASN A 17 6.43 22.76 -6.12
C ASN A 17 6.53 22.18 -4.72
N PHE A 18 5.39 21.82 -4.16
CA PHE A 18 5.34 21.16 -2.86
C PHE A 18 5.94 19.76 -2.91
N SER A 19 6.55 19.34 -1.79
CA SER A 19 7.18 18.03 -1.60
C SER A 19 6.29 16.81 -1.93
N ARG A 20 4.96 16.96 -1.89
CA ARG A 20 3.98 15.92 -2.27
C ARG A 20 3.79 15.73 -3.77
N ARG A 21 4.37 16.59 -4.62
CA ARG A 21 4.18 16.55 -6.07
C ARG A 21 5.39 15.93 -6.75
N ASP A 22 5.18 14.93 -7.60
CA ASP A 22 6.23 14.31 -8.41
C ASP A 22 6.37 14.97 -9.80
N SER A 23 5.45 15.88 -10.14
CA SER A 23 5.46 16.67 -11.37
C SER A 23 5.18 18.15 -11.11
N CYS A 24 5.70 19.00 -12.00
CA CYS A 24 5.60 20.44 -11.87
C CYS A 24 4.15 20.90 -12.08
N GLN A 25 3.63 21.70 -11.15
CA GLN A 25 2.28 22.25 -11.23
C GLN A 25 2.08 23.19 -12.43
N LYS A 26 3.15 23.82 -12.90
CA LYS A 26 3.10 24.82 -13.98
C LYS A 26 3.32 24.21 -15.37
N CYS A 27 4.32 23.35 -15.53
CA CYS A 27 4.70 22.81 -16.85
C CYS A 27 4.55 21.29 -16.98
N GLY A 28 4.17 20.57 -15.92
CA GLY A 28 4.08 19.11 -15.93
C GLY A 28 5.42 18.37 -15.91
N GLY A 29 6.55 19.07 -16.01
CA GLY A 29 7.88 18.47 -15.98
C GLY A 29 8.14 17.65 -14.71
N GLU A 30 8.75 16.49 -14.86
CA GLU A 30 9.07 15.57 -13.75
C GLU A 30 10.07 16.19 -12.76
N ARG A 31 9.98 15.75 -11.50
CA ARG A 31 11.00 16.02 -10.49
C ARG A 31 12.28 15.29 -10.91
N GLY A 32 13.17 15.98 -11.61
CA GLY A 32 14.40 15.37 -12.10
C GLY A 32 15.34 14.96 -10.97
N ASP A 33 15.50 13.66 -10.75
CA ASP A 33 16.43 13.09 -9.79
C ASP A 33 17.84 13.04 -10.37
N PHE A 34 18.77 13.80 -9.80
CA PHE A 34 20.19 13.58 -10.02
C PHE A 34 20.86 13.34 -8.67
N ALA A 35 20.68 12.12 -8.15
CA ALA A 35 21.56 11.51 -7.15
C ALA A 35 22.22 10.28 -7.77
N PHE A 36 22.85 10.44 -8.94
CA PHE A 36 23.64 9.41 -9.62
C PHE A 36 25.02 9.94 -10.03
N LEU A 37 25.77 10.55 -9.11
CA LEU A 37 27.22 10.70 -9.28
C LEU A 37 27.94 10.69 -7.92
N GLY A 38 28.52 9.55 -7.55
CA GLY A 38 29.82 9.52 -6.85
C GLY A 38 29.87 8.97 -5.42
N GLY A 39 30.32 7.71 -5.29
CA GLY A 39 31.39 7.36 -4.32
C GLY A 39 30.98 6.83 -2.94
N ARG A 40 31.50 5.65 -2.60
CA ARG A 40 31.23 4.84 -1.40
C ARG A 40 32.21 5.12 -0.26
N ALA A 41 31.70 5.22 0.97
CA ALA A 41 32.29 4.86 2.29
C ALA A 41 31.54 5.73 3.32
N GLY A 42 30.88 5.29 4.39
CA GLY A 42 30.88 4.03 5.14
C GLY A 42 30.64 4.43 6.60
N GLY A 43 29.54 3.95 7.19
CA GLY A 43 29.19 4.06 8.63
C GLY A 43 28.58 5.42 9.03
N GLY A 44 27.41 5.53 9.65
CA GLY A 44 26.56 4.55 10.34
C GLY A 44 26.01 5.24 11.60
N SER A 45 24.73 4.98 11.89
CA SER A 45 23.92 5.37 13.07
C SER A 45 23.00 6.58 12.86
N SER A 46 21.69 6.57 13.08
CA SER A 46 20.77 5.53 13.57
C SER A 46 19.32 6.05 13.45
N PHE A 47 18.67 5.97 12.29
CA PHE A 47 17.19 5.90 12.19
C PHE A 47 16.86 5.12 10.91
N GLY A 48 16.71 3.80 11.06
CA GLY A 48 16.71 2.85 9.96
C GLY A 48 15.39 2.75 9.21
N PHE A 49 15.49 2.59 7.89
CA PHE A 49 14.52 1.88 7.06
C PHE A 49 15.28 1.14 5.95
N SER A 50 16.04 0.11 6.33
CA SER A 50 16.23 -1.07 5.48
C SER A 50 15.08 -1.99 5.80
N GLY A 51 14.11 -2.01 4.93
CA GLY A 51 12.84 -2.66 5.12
C GLY A 51 11.92 -1.99 4.14
N SER A 52 11.86 -2.52 2.93
CA SER A 52 10.81 -2.17 1.99
C SER A 52 9.51 -2.01 2.76
N ASP A 53 8.82 -0.87 2.66
CA ASP A 53 7.50 -0.58 3.26
C ASP A 53 6.38 -1.50 2.74
N VAL A 54 6.75 -2.67 2.23
CA VAL A 54 5.96 -3.80 1.77
C VAL A 54 5.41 -4.48 3.00
N ARG A 55 4.12 -4.31 3.25
CA ARG A 55 3.45 -4.97 4.36
C ARG A 55 3.31 -6.46 4.05
N PRO A 56 3.25 -7.33 5.06
CA PRO A 56 2.95 -8.74 4.85
C PRO A 56 1.69 -8.91 3.99
N GLY A 57 1.85 -9.61 2.85
CA GLY A 57 0.78 -9.89 1.89
C GLY A 57 0.74 -8.96 0.68
N ASP A 58 1.38 -7.78 0.75
CA ASP A 58 1.62 -6.94 -0.42
C ASP A 58 2.52 -7.69 -1.40
N TRP A 59 2.28 -7.52 -2.68
CA TRP A 59 2.90 -8.33 -3.72
C TRP A 59 3.37 -7.49 -4.89
N TYR A 60 4.55 -7.81 -5.42
CA TYR A 60 5.04 -7.17 -6.63
C TYR A 60 4.39 -7.82 -7.86
N CYS A 61 3.92 -7.00 -8.78
CA CYS A 61 3.44 -7.43 -10.09
C CYS A 61 4.47 -8.30 -10.80
N GLY A 62 4.19 -9.60 -10.97
CA GLY A 62 5.00 -10.54 -11.75
C GLY A 62 4.94 -10.33 -13.28
N GLY A 63 4.07 -9.46 -13.77
CA GLY A 63 4.07 -9.03 -15.18
C GLY A 63 5.16 -8.00 -15.49
N ASN A 64 5.11 -7.37 -16.67
CA ASN A 64 6.10 -6.36 -17.13
C ASN A 64 6.16 -5.06 -16.30
N CYS A 65 5.38 -4.95 -15.23
CA CYS A 65 5.14 -3.68 -14.56
C CYS A 65 5.90 -3.52 -13.24
N GLY A 66 6.21 -4.61 -12.53
CA GLY A 66 7.03 -4.61 -11.31
C GLY A 66 6.50 -3.76 -10.14
N VAL A 67 5.27 -3.23 -10.24
CA VAL A 67 4.72 -2.33 -9.22
C VAL A 67 4.28 -3.10 -7.98
N LEU A 68 4.41 -2.48 -6.81
CA LEU A 68 3.89 -3.02 -5.56
C LEU A 68 2.37 -2.88 -5.50
N ASN A 69 1.68 -3.97 -5.22
CA ASN A 69 0.24 -4.04 -5.02
C ASN A 69 -0.07 -4.33 -3.55
N PHE A 70 -1.15 -3.74 -3.04
CA PHE A 70 -1.64 -4.05 -1.70
C PHE A 70 -2.14 -5.48 -1.59
N ALA A 71 -2.00 -6.07 -0.40
CA ALA A 71 -2.39 -7.44 -0.10
C ALA A 71 -3.84 -7.79 -0.46
N SER A 72 -4.72 -6.80 -0.39
CA SER A 72 -6.14 -6.91 -0.72
C SER A 72 -6.45 -7.05 -2.21
N ARG A 73 -5.48 -6.79 -3.09
CA ARG A 73 -5.68 -6.87 -4.54
C ARG A 73 -5.38 -8.28 -5.06
N SER A 74 -6.30 -8.82 -5.85
CA SER A 74 -6.12 -10.06 -6.62
C SER A 74 -5.48 -9.82 -7.99
N SER A 75 -5.57 -8.59 -8.51
CA SER A 75 -4.99 -8.18 -9.78
C SER A 75 -4.20 -6.88 -9.66
N CYS A 76 -3.24 -6.70 -10.55
CA CYS A 76 -2.35 -5.56 -10.54
C CYS A 76 -3.12 -4.28 -10.90
N PHE A 77 -2.99 -3.23 -10.09
CA PHE A 77 -3.69 -1.96 -10.34
C PHE A 77 -3.28 -1.28 -11.66
N LYS A 78 -2.10 -1.62 -12.18
CA LYS A 78 -1.54 -1.01 -13.39
C LYS A 78 -1.81 -1.81 -14.67
N CYS A 79 -1.66 -3.13 -14.63
CA CYS A 79 -1.76 -3.97 -15.84
C CYS A 79 -2.81 -5.08 -15.76
N GLY A 80 -3.50 -5.26 -14.63
CA GLY A 80 -4.52 -6.30 -14.46
C GLY A 80 -3.98 -7.72 -14.28
N ALA A 81 -2.66 -7.94 -14.34
CA ALA A 81 -2.07 -9.26 -14.11
C ALA A 81 -2.43 -9.82 -12.73
N SER A 82 -2.66 -11.13 -12.65
CA SER A 82 -3.04 -11.84 -11.43
C SER A 82 -1.91 -11.92 -10.41
N LYS A 83 -2.27 -11.94 -9.12
CA LYS A 83 -1.34 -12.14 -8.00
C LYS A 83 -0.61 -13.49 -8.06
N GLU A 84 -1.28 -14.51 -8.57
CA GLU A 84 -0.81 -15.89 -8.67
C GLU A 84 0.40 -16.07 -9.60
N ASP A 85 0.60 -15.18 -10.58
CA ASP A 85 1.79 -15.17 -11.43
C ASP A 85 3.03 -14.54 -10.75
N SER A 86 2.90 -14.07 -9.51
CA SER A 86 3.95 -13.30 -8.81
C SER A 86 4.81 -14.16 -7.87
N ALA A 87 4.64 -15.48 -7.90
CA ALA A 87 5.42 -16.43 -7.11
C ALA A 87 6.75 -16.79 -7.78
N VAL A 88 7.57 -15.80 -8.14
CA VAL A 88 9.02 -16.00 -8.31
C VAL A 88 9.69 -15.56 -7.01
N GLY A 89 9.54 -16.40 -5.99
CA GLY A 89 10.23 -16.25 -4.72
C GLY A 89 11.70 -16.63 -4.89
N ILE A 90 12.59 -15.64 -4.85
CA ILE A 90 13.95 -15.87 -4.34
C ILE A 90 13.84 -15.74 -2.82
N GLY A 91 13.85 -16.87 -2.12
CA GLY A 91 13.80 -16.88 -0.66
C GLY A 91 13.55 -18.27 -0.09
N ALA A 92 14.63 -19.02 0.06
CA ALA A 92 14.67 -20.31 0.71
C ALA A 92 14.19 -20.28 2.19
N GLY A 93 13.54 -21.36 2.61
CA GLY A 93 13.24 -21.73 4.00
C GLY A 93 11.90 -21.19 4.51
N GLY A 94 10.99 -21.97 5.09
CA GLY A 94 10.98 -23.35 5.51
C GLY A 94 9.74 -23.57 6.40
N PHE A 95 9.10 -24.72 6.23
CA PHE A 95 8.27 -25.48 7.18
C PHE A 95 7.03 -24.86 7.87
N GLY A 96 5.90 -25.54 7.62
CA GLY A 96 4.82 -25.79 8.59
C GLY A 96 3.74 -24.70 8.61
N GLY A 97 2.45 -24.99 8.64
CA GLY A 97 1.70 -26.22 8.86
C GLY A 97 0.22 -25.82 8.94
N GLY A 98 -0.68 -26.79 8.78
CA GLY A 98 -2.09 -26.59 8.50
C GLY A 98 -2.90 -25.68 9.44
N GLY A 99 -4.02 -25.21 8.92
CA GLY A 99 -5.08 -24.58 9.72
C GLY A 99 -6.07 -23.83 8.86
N GLY A 100 -7.12 -24.50 8.40
CA GLY A 100 -8.18 -23.98 7.53
C GLY A 100 -9.05 -22.87 8.13
N GLY A 101 -8.49 -21.67 8.30
CA GLY A 101 -9.22 -20.42 8.42
C GLY A 101 -9.30 -19.74 7.06
N ARG A 102 -10.47 -19.22 6.67
CA ARG A 102 -10.64 -18.43 5.45
C ARG A 102 -9.60 -17.30 5.46
N ALA A 103 -8.64 -17.37 4.54
CA ALA A 103 -7.54 -16.43 4.45
C ALA A 103 -8.06 -14.98 4.46
N GLY A 104 -7.75 -14.22 5.51
CA GLY A 104 -8.08 -12.81 5.62
C GLY A 104 -9.09 -12.42 6.71
N TRP A 105 -9.75 -13.35 7.40
CA TRP A 105 -10.62 -13.03 8.54
C TRP A 105 -9.82 -12.78 9.82
N LYS A 106 -10.05 -11.64 10.48
CA LYS A 106 -9.51 -11.33 11.81
C LYS A 106 -10.56 -11.60 12.89
N SER A 107 -10.11 -11.94 14.09
CA SER A 107 -11.00 -12.07 15.25
C SER A 107 -11.77 -10.77 15.48
N GLY A 108 -13.10 -10.88 15.58
CA GLY A 108 -13.99 -9.76 15.80
C GLY A 108 -14.48 -9.06 14.53
N ASP A 109 -13.98 -9.44 13.35
CA ASP A 109 -14.60 -9.05 12.09
C ASP A 109 -16.05 -9.55 12.06
N TRP A 110 -16.93 -8.78 11.45
CA TRP A 110 -18.36 -9.05 11.45
C TRP A 110 -18.96 -8.84 10.07
N ILE A 111 -19.97 -9.64 9.75
CA ILE A 111 -20.78 -9.46 8.57
C ILE A 111 -21.94 -8.54 8.93
N CYS A 112 -22.24 -7.56 8.07
CA CYS A 112 -23.36 -6.67 8.27
C CYS A 112 -24.65 -7.49 8.49
N PRO A 113 -25.39 -7.29 9.61
CA PRO A 113 -26.57 -8.10 9.97
C PRO A 113 -27.76 -7.80 9.06
N ARG A 114 -27.70 -6.71 8.29
CA ARG A 114 -28.68 -6.37 7.27
C ARG A 114 -28.65 -7.41 6.15
N LEU A 115 -29.79 -8.09 5.95
CA LEU A 115 -29.96 -9.15 4.96
C LEU A 115 -29.68 -8.69 3.52
N ASP A 116 -29.92 -7.41 3.23
CA ASP A 116 -29.66 -6.73 1.97
C ASP A 116 -28.20 -6.28 1.78
N CYS A 117 -27.36 -6.33 2.82
CA CYS A 117 -25.98 -5.84 2.78
C CYS A 117 -24.95 -6.98 2.86
N LYS A 118 -24.97 -7.78 3.94
CA LYS A 118 -24.04 -8.91 4.20
C LYS A 118 -22.54 -8.64 3.93
N GLU A 119 -22.14 -7.38 4.01
CA GLU A 119 -20.80 -6.95 3.68
C GLU A 119 -19.83 -7.21 4.85
N HIS A 120 -18.57 -7.52 4.55
CA HIS A 120 -17.54 -7.78 5.58
C HIS A 120 -17.03 -6.48 6.19
N ASN A 121 -17.02 -6.41 7.52
CA ASN A 121 -16.54 -5.26 8.25
C ASN A 121 -15.44 -5.67 9.21
N PHE A 122 -14.40 -4.83 9.30
CA PHE A 122 -13.31 -5.04 10.24
C PHE A 122 -13.79 -4.87 11.68
N ALA A 123 -13.17 -5.61 12.61
CA ALA A 123 -13.47 -5.59 14.03
C ALA A 123 -13.49 -4.19 14.67
N SER A 124 -12.70 -3.24 14.12
CA SER A 124 -12.61 -1.86 14.61
C SER A 124 -13.83 -0.99 14.26
N ARG A 125 -14.72 -1.46 13.38
CA ARG A 125 -15.90 -0.69 12.98
C ARG A 125 -17.11 -1.03 13.84
N MET A 126 -17.78 0.02 14.32
CA MET A 126 -19.06 -0.06 15.00
C MET A 126 -20.25 0.03 14.04
N GLU A 127 -20.00 0.45 12.80
CA GLU A 127 -21.01 0.64 11.75
C GLU A 127 -20.52 0.04 10.42
N CYS A 128 -21.46 -0.41 9.59
CA CYS A 128 -21.15 -1.03 8.32
C CYS A 128 -20.57 0.01 7.35
N PHE A 129 -19.44 -0.27 6.69
CA PHE A 129 -18.83 0.67 5.75
C PHE A 129 -19.69 0.98 4.53
N ARG A 130 -20.62 0.07 4.18
CA ARG A 130 -21.46 0.17 2.98
C ARG A 130 -22.78 0.90 3.26
N CYS A 131 -23.45 0.56 4.36
CA CYS A 131 -24.81 1.04 4.65
C CYS A 131 -24.93 1.80 5.99
N ASN A 132 -23.82 1.98 6.71
CA ASN A 132 -23.76 2.61 8.03
C ASN A 132 -24.65 1.97 9.11
N ALA A 133 -25.18 0.77 8.86
CA ALA A 133 -25.96 0.06 9.86
C ALA A 133 -25.07 -0.29 11.07
N PRO A 134 -25.56 -0.11 12.30
CA PRO A 134 -24.79 -0.46 13.49
C PRO A 134 -24.52 -1.97 13.52
N ARG A 135 -23.38 -2.33 14.11
CA ARG A 135 -22.97 -3.73 14.28
C ARG A 135 -24.05 -4.58 14.96
N GLU A 136 -24.80 -3.97 15.86
CA GLU A 136 -25.81 -4.59 16.72
C GLU A 136 -27.26 -4.39 16.23
N TYR A 137 -27.46 -4.05 14.95
CA TYR A 137 -28.80 -3.78 14.38
C TYR A 137 -29.83 -4.93 14.55
N GLY A 138 -29.43 -6.11 15.04
CA GLY A 138 -30.30 -7.26 15.29
C GLY A 138 -30.25 -7.86 16.70
N THR A 139 -29.60 -7.21 17.68
CA THR A 139 -29.60 -7.64 19.09
C THR A 139 -30.51 -6.76 19.94
N THR A 140 -31.78 -6.74 19.61
CA THR A 140 -32.83 -6.36 20.57
C THR A 140 -33.50 -7.65 21.04
N VAL A 141 -33.17 -8.06 22.26
CA VAL A 141 -34.00 -8.97 23.07
C VAL A 141 -35.27 -8.25 23.51
#